data_AF-W3AN85-F1
#
_entry.id   AF-W3AN85-F1
#
_cell.length_a   1.000
_cell.length_b   1.000
_cell.length_c   1.000
_cell.angle_alpha   90.00
_cell.angle_beta   90.00
_cell.angle_gamma   90.00
#
_symmetry.space_group_name_H-M   'P 1'
#
loop_
_entity.id
_entity.type
_entity.pdbx_description
1 polymer ?
#
loop_
_entity_poly.entity_id
_entity_poly.type
_entity_poly.pdbx_seq_one_letter_code
_entity_poly.pdbx_strand_id
1 'polypeptide(L)'
;MIGFFDAEFNSLRQSDGNFDYSLIDIAVIPCKSKKQVPVKKPFQSFCRPEKNDGKVYRAIRELTNIPQSVIDKAEGFNVVYRAFREYILKNNITKIFTWGGSDLPMMNWNCEFYNIPQEERDILDRFVDIAPDICSKLGTKSVTSVENASFICNCSKRDRHNALDDAISLHEIVYATELKQFNRQRAKQFHEFEYHRNDFLAAKQLMESLKLHGTDINELIERINNGEKFPSFFEYLSQNDETKKQESA
;
A
#
# COMPACT_ATOMS: atom_id res chain seq x y z
N MET A 1 12.67 0.52 -22.79
CA MET A 1 11.58 1.38 -22.27
C MET A 1 11.30 1.00 -20.83
N ILE A 2 10.60 1.84 -20.07
CA ILE A 2 10.06 1.53 -18.75
C ILE A 2 8.53 1.52 -18.79
N GLY A 3 7.89 0.83 -17.86
CA GLY A 3 6.46 0.80 -17.66
C GLY A 3 6.09 1.33 -16.27
N PHE A 4 4.98 2.05 -16.16
CA PHE A 4 4.33 2.34 -14.87
C PHE A 4 3.07 1.49 -14.80
N PHE A 5 2.93 0.70 -13.75
CA PHE A 5 1.98 -0.39 -13.66
C PHE A 5 1.13 -0.24 -12.41
N ASP A 6 -0.12 -0.66 -12.55
CA ASP A 6 -1.01 -0.93 -11.43
C ASP A 6 -1.99 -2.04 -11.83
N ALA A 7 -2.58 -2.70 -10.84
CA ALA A 7 -3.55 -3.76 -11.04
C ALA A 7 -4.56 -3.82 -9.89
N GLU A 8 -5.79 -4.17 -10.25
CA GLU A 8 -6.85 -4.41 -9.28
C GLU A 8 -7.12 -5.90 -9.15
N PHE A 9 -7.38 -6.32 -7.92
CA PHE A 9 -7.60 -7.72 -7.58
C PHE A 9 -8.94 -7.89 -6.86
N ASN A 10 -9.76 -8.81 -7.35
CA ASN A 10 -10.83 -9.38 -6.57
C ASN A 10 -10.23 -10.13 -5.40
N SER A 11 -10.64 -9.79 -4.18
CA SER A 11 -10.10 -10.41 -3.00
C SER A 11 -11.13 -10.61 -1.90
N LEU A 12 -11.02 -11.75 -1.23
CA LEU A 12 -11.81 -12.07 -0.05
C LEU A 12 -10.99 -12.96 0.88
N ARG A 13 -10.96 -12.59 2.16
CA ARG A 13 -10.40 -13.45 3.20
C ARG A 13 -11.34 -14.63 3.45
N GLN A 14 -10.82 -15.82 3.24
CA GLN A 14 -11.53 -17.07 3.47
C GLN A 14 -11.53 -17.44 4.96
N SER A 15 -12.41 -18.35 5.36
CA SER A 15 -12.58 -18.80 6.75
C SER A 15 -11.36 -19.51 7.33
N ASP A 16 -10.55 -20.14 6.48
CA ASP A 16 -9.28 -20.78 6.82
C ASP A 16 -8.12 -19.78 7.01
N GLY A 17 -8.39 -18.48 6.80
CA GLY A 17 -7.41 -17.41 6.90
C GLY A 17 -6.62 -17.15 5.62
N ASN A 18 -6.76 -17.98 4.58
CA ASN A 18 -6.19 -17.71 3.27
C ASN A 18 -6.95 -16.58 2.58
N PHE A 19 -6.30 -15.94 1.61
CA PHE A 19 -6.96 -14.97 0.75
C PHE A 19 -7.16 -15.55 -0.62
N ASP A 20 -8.36 -15.34 -1.14
CA ASP A 20 -8.57 -15.45 -2.56
C ASP A 20 -8.09 -14.16 -3.23
N TYR A 21 -7.31 -14.28 -4.31
CA TYR A 21 -6.92 -13.18 -5.16
C TYR A 21 -7.24 -13.55 -6.60
N SER A 22 -7.83 -12.65 -7.36
CA SER A 22 -7.98 -12.85 -8.80
C SER A 22 -7.86 -11.51 -9.48
N LEU A 23 -6.95 -11.40 -10.45
CA LEU A 23 -6.80 -10.19 -11.25
C LEU A 23 -8.15 -9.81 -11.89
N ILE A 24 -8.53 -8.54 -11.83
CA ILE A 24 -9.75 -8.02 -12.46
C ILE A 24 -9.51 -6.81 -13.37
N ASP A 25 -8.45 -6.03 -13.14
CA ASP A 25 -7.98 -4.97 -14.02
C ASP A 25 -6.45 -4.92 -13.98
N ILE A 26 -5.82 -4.66 -15.12
CA ILE A 26 -4.36 -4.56 -15.25
C ILE A 26 -4.03 -3.46 -16.24
N ALA A 27 -3.10 -2.57 -15.87
CA ALA A 27 -2.66 -1.51 -16.77
C ALA A 27 -1.15 -1.28 -16.73
N VAL A 28 -0.60 -0.83 -17.86
CA VAL A 28 0.77 -0.32 -17.91
C VAL A 28 0.92 0.83 -18.89
N ILE A 29 1.70 1.83 -18.46
CA ILE A 29 2.01 3.01 -19.25
C ILE A 29 3.47 2.97 -19.72
N PRO A 30 3.70 2.89 -21.04
CA PRO A 30 5.03 2.88 -21.61
C PRO A 30 5.69 4.27 -21.66
N CYS A 31 6.86 4.41 -21.03
CA CYS A 31 7.70 5.61 -21.11
C CYS A 31 9.12 5.27 -21.58
N LYS A 32 9.79 6.22 -22.25
CA LYS A 32 11.21 6.06 -22.62
C LYS A 32 12.13 6.14 -21.40
N SER A 33 11.80 7.02 -20.44
CA SER A 33 12.49 7.18 -19.16
C SER A 33 11.56 7.80 -18.14
N LYS A 34 11.98 7.87 -16.86
CA LYS A 34 11.20 8.50 -15.79
C LYS A 34 10.95 10.00 -16.00
N LYS A 35 11.76 10.67 -16.83
CA LYS A 35 11.71 12.13 -17.11
C LYS A 35 11.01 12.47 -18.42
N GLN A 36 10.23 11.55 -18.98
CA GLN A 36 9.51 11.78 -20.23
C GLN A 36 8.05 11.38 -20.07
N VAL A 37 7.20 12.06 -20.83
CA VAL A 37 5.78 11.71 -20.96
C VAL A 37 5.60 10.40 -21.74
N PRO A 38 4.46 9.72 -21.62
CA PRO A 38 4.18 8.49 -22.36
C PRO A 38 4.20 8.76 -23.87
N VAL A 39 4.89 7.89 -24.60
CA VAL A 39 5.07 8.04 -26.07
C VAL A 39 4.23 7.05 -26.88
N LYS A 40 3.54 6.14 -26.19
CA LYS A 40 2.70 5.08 -26.79
C LYS A 40 1.42 4.95 -25.99
N LYS A 41 0.38 4.38 -26.62
CA LYS A 41 -0.89 4.09 -25.95
C LYS A 41 -0.67 3.13 -24.78
N PRO A 42 -1.25 3.40 -23.59
CA PRO A 42 -1.27 2.43 -22.50
C PRO A 42 -1.87 1.09 -22.90
N PHE A 43 -1.47 0.04 -22.21
CA PHE A 43 -2.22 -1.22 -22.20
C PHE A 43 -3.13 -1.19 -20.99
N GLN A 44 -4.40 -1.57 -21.17
CA GLN A 44 -5.33 -1.88 -20.10
C GLN A 44 -6.16 -3.08 -20.53
N SER A 45 -6.42 -4.00 -19.61
CA SER A 45 -7.33 -5.12 -19.84
C SER A 45 -8.04 -5.49 -18.55
N PHE A 46 -9.33 -5.77 -18.65
CA PHE A 46 -10.07 -6.42 -17.57
C PHE A 46 -9.87 -7.93 -17.63
N CYS A 47 -10.06 -8.59 -16.50
CA CYS A 47 -9.91 -10.03 -16.36
C CYS A 47 -11.11 -10.62 -15.62
N ARG A 48 -11.70 -11.68 -16.17
CA ARG A 48 -12.79 -12.40 -15.51
C ARG A 48 -12.20 -13.41 -14.52
N PRO A 49 -12.50 -13.31 -13.21
CA PRO A 49 -12.03 -14.28 -12.24
C PRO A 49 -12.67 -15.66 -12.49
N GLU A 50 -11.99 -16.76 -12.21
CA GLU A 50 -12.63 -18.10 -12.28
C GLU A 50 -13.42 -18.42 -11.02
N LYS A 51 -13.01 -17.89 -9.88
CA LYS A 51 -13.69 -18.09 -8.61
C LYS A 51 -14.93 -17.21 -8.46
N ASN A 52 -15.74 -17.52 -7.45
CA ASN A 52 -16.99 -16.82 -7.16
C ASN A 52 -17.93 -16.72 -8.39
N ASP A 53 -18.00 -17.80 -9.18
CA ASP A 53 -18.80 -17.89 -10.41
C ASP A 53 -18.55 -16.73 -11.40
N GLY A 54 -17.31 -16.25 -11.51
CA GLY A 54 -16.98 -15.13 -12.39
C GLY A 54 -17.32 -13.74 -11.84
N LYS A 55 -17.75 -13.65 -10.58
CA LYS A 55 -18.22 -12.39 -9.99
C LYS A 55 -17.17 -11.72 -9.11
N VAL A 56 -17.16 -10.40 -9.19
CA VAL A 56 -16.39 -9.56 -8.25
C VAL A 56 -17.16 -9.44 -6.94
N TYR A 57 -16.46 -9.59 -5.81
CA TYR A 57 -17.07 -9.40 -4.50
C TYR A 57 -17.60 -7.98 -4.35
N ARG A 58 -18.74 -7.82 -3.65
CA ARG A 58 -19.43 -6.52 -3.53
C ARG A 58 -18.50 -5.41 -3.03
N ALA A 59 -17.70 -5.68 -2.00
CA ALA A 59 -16.76 -4.71 -1.45
C ALA A 59 -15.72 -4.25 -2.49
N ILE A 60 -15.19 -5.16 -3.30
CA ILE A 60 -14.23 -4.83 -4.36
C ILE A 60 -14.89 -4.08 -5.50
N ARG A 61 -16.12 -4.44 -5.86
CA ARG A 61 -16.90 -3.73 -6.88
C ARG A 61 -17.21 -2.29 -6.46
N GLU A 62 -17.55 -2.08 -5.19
CA GLU A 62 -17.76 -0.74 -4.63
C GLU A 62 -16.45 0.06 -4.56
N LEU A 63 -15.32 -0.62 -4.29
CA LEU A 63 -14.00 0.01 -4.23
C LEU A 63 -13.48 0.46 -5.61
N THR A 64 -13.50 -0.45 -6.58
CA THR A 64 -12.94 -0.25 -7.94
C THR A 64 -13.90 0.44 -8.90
N ASN A 65 -15.19 0.46 -8.57
CA ASN A 65 -16.26 0.93 -9.45
C ASN A 65 -16.32 0.23 -10.82
N ILE A 66 -15.72 -0.96 -10.96
CA ILE A 66 -15.76 -1.75 -12.20
C ILE A 66 -17.13 -2.43 -12.31
N PRO A 67 -17.94 -2.14 -13.34
CA PRO A 67 -19.23 -2.80 -13.50
C PRO A 67 -19.07 -4.30 -13.77
N GLN A 68 -19.91 -5.13 -13.17
CA GLN A 68 -19.89 -6.58 -13.43
C GLN A 68 -20.06 -6.91 -14.92
N SER A 69 -20.82 -6.09 -15.67
CA SER A 69 -20.99 -6.25 -17.12
C SER A 69 -19.71 -6.07 -17.94
N VAL A 70 -18.69 -5.39 -17.39
CA VAL A 70 -17.34 -5.31 -17.98
C VAL A 70 -16.59 -6.61 -17.73
N ILE A 71 -16.64 -7.12 -16.50
CA ILE A 71 -16.00 -8.38 -16.08
C ILE A 71 -16.60 -9.59 -16.78
N ASP A 72 -17.92 -9.62 -16.96
CA ASP A 72 -18.62 -10.73 -17.62
C ASP A 72 -18.16 -10.93 -19.08
N LYS A 73 -17.72 -9.84 -19.73
CA LYS A 73 -17.22 -9.81 -21.11
C LYS A 73 -15.70 -9.93 -21.20
N ALA A 74 -15.01 -9.88 -20.06
CA ALA A 74 -13.57 -9.96 -20.02
C ALA A 74 -13.08 -11.39 -20.27
N GLU A 75 -11.87 -11.48 -20.80
CA GLU A 75 -11.17 -12.74 -20.97
C GLU A 75 -10.66 -13.29 -19.62
N GLY A 76 -10.35 -14.58 -19.58
CA GLY A 76 -9.72 -15.20 -18.40
C GLY A 76 -8.25 -14.81 -18.24
N PHE A 77 -7.71 -15.03 -17.04
CA PHE A 77 -6.36 -14.62 -16.67
C PHE A 77 -5.28 -15.08 -17.67
N ASN A 78 -5.34 -16.33 -18.15
CA ASN A 78 -4.36 -16.87 -19.09
C ASN A 78 -4.25 -16.05 -20.38
N VAL A 79 -5.37 -15.56 -20.90
CA VAL A 79 -5.41 -14.74 -22.12
C VAL A 79 -4.91 -13.33 -21.82
N VAL A 80 -5.41 -12.72 -20.74
CA VAL A 80 -5.04 -11.37 -20.32
C VAL A 80 -3.55 -11.26 -20.01
N TYR A 81 -2.99 -12.23 -19.28
CA TYR A 81 -1.58 -12.29 -18.93
C TYR A 81 -0.69 -12.40 -20.16
N ARG A 82 -1.03 -13.28 -21.11
CA ARG A 82 -0.26 -13.44 -22.35
C ARG A 82 -0.31 -12.18 -23.21
N ALA A 83 -1.47 -11.54 -23.33
CA ALA A 83 -1.60 -10.27 -24.02
C ALA A 83 -0.76 -9.16 -23.35
N PHE A 84 -0.77 -9.10 -22.03
CA PHE A 84 0.08 -8.19 -21.26
C PHE A 84 1.58 -8.47 -21.51
N ARG A 85 1.99 -9.74 -21.40
CA ARG A 85 3.37 -10.17 -21.68
C ARG A 85 3.83 -9.80 -23.09
N GLU A 86 3.02 -10.13 -24.10
CA GLU A 86 3.30 -9.74 -25.48
C GLU A 86 3.45 -8.23 -25.63
N TYR A 87 2.60 -7.45 -24.97
CA TYR A 87 2.70 -6.01 -24.96
C TYR A 87 4.01 -5.52 -24.33
N ILE A 88 4.42 -6.07 -23.18
CA ILE A 88 5.69 -5.77 -22.50
C ILE A 88 6.89 -6.06 -23.43
N LEU A 89 6.91 -7.24 -24.05
CA LEU A 89 7.98 -7.69 -24.94
C LEU A 89 8.06 -6.85 -26.22
N LYS A 90 6.93 -6.66 -26.92
CA LYS A 90 6.85 -5.86 -28.16
C LYS A 90 7.32 -4.42 -27.96
N ASN A 91 7.11 -3.87 -26.76
CA ASN A 91 7.51 -2.52 -26.42
C ASN A 91 8.90 -2.43 -25.79
N ASN A 92 9.64 -3.54 -25.66
CA ASN A 92 10.95 -3.59 -25.02
C ASN A 92 10.94 -2.90 -23.63
N ILE A 93 9.91 -3.18 -22.83
CA ILE A 93 9.82 -2.67 -21.46
C ILE A 93 10.73 -3.52 -20.57
N THR A 94 11.78 -2.88 -20.04
CA THR A 94 12.86 -3.54 -19.27
C THR A 94 12.69 -3.41 -17.77
N LYS A 95 11.86 -2.45 -17.31
CA LYS A 95 11.46 -2.28 -15.91
C LYS A 95 9.99 -1.89 -15.85
N ILE A 96 9.26 -2.49 -14.93
CA ILE A 96 7.86 -2.24 -14.65
C ILE A 96 7.80 -1.69 -13.23
N PHE A 97 7.51 -0.41 -13.09
CA PHE A 97 7.45 0.25 -11.80
C PHE A 97 6.05 0.13 -11.22
N THR A 98 5.97 -0.23 -9.94
CA THR A 98 4.74 -0.30 -9.15
C THR A 98 4.81 0.66 -7.96
N TRP A 99 3.68 0.95 -7.33
CA TRP A 99 3.64 1.72 -6.10
C TRP A 99 3.36 0.82 -4.89
N GLY A 100 4.44 0.33 -4.28
CA GLY A 100 4.36 -0.62 -3.17
C GLY A 100 4.62 -2.05 -3.59
N GLY A 101 4.64 -2.93 -2.58
CA GLY A 101 5.10 -4.31 -2.71
C GLY A 101 4.01 -5.35 -2.97
N SER A 102 2.77 -4.96 -3.28
CA SER A 102 1.63 -5.87 -3.37
C SER A 102 1.42 -6.49 -4.75
N ASP A 103 1.67 -5.74 -5.82
CA ASP A 103 1.38 -6.17 -7.20
C ASP A 103 2.16 -7.41 -7.62
N LEU A 104 3.48 -7.42 -7.40
CA LEU A 104 4.33 -8.54 -7.83
C LEU A 104 3.96 -9.86 -7.11
N PRO A 105 3.78 -9.90 -5.77
CA PRO A 105 3.27 -11.09 -5.10
C PRO A 105 1.91 -11.55 -5.63
N MET A 106 0.97 -10.64 -5.87
CA MET A 106 -0.35 -11.01 -6.38
C MET A 106 -0.31 -11.50 -7.84
N MET A 107 0.53 -10.92 -8.69
CA MET A 107 0.77 -11.42 -10.04
C MET A 107 1.42 -12.81 -10.04
N ASN A 108 2.40 -13.05 -9.16
CA ASN A 108 2.98 -14.39 -8.99
C ASN A 108 1.92 -15.40 -8.54
N TRP A 109 1.12 -15.05 -7.53
CA TRP A 109 0.04 -15.89 -7.04
C TRP A 109 -0.93 -16.26 -8.17
N ASN A 110 -1.34 -15.30 -8.99
CA ASN A 110 -2.24 -15.58 -10.11
C ASN A 110 -1.56 -16.48 -11.17
N CYS A 111 -0.29 -16.25 -11.49
CA CYS A 111 0.45 -17.12 -12.41
C CYS A 111 0.53 -18.56 -11.90
N GLU A 112 0.71 -18.76 -10.60
CA GLU A 112 0.69 -20.08 -9.97
C GLU A 112 -0.71 -20.71 -10.01
N PHE A 113 -1.73 -19.97 -9.57
CA PHE A 113 -3.10 -20.46 -9.52
C PHE A 113 -3.63 -20.90 -10.90
N TYR A 114 -3.37 -20.11 -11.93
CA TYR A 114 -3.81 -20.38 -13.30
C TYR A 114 -2.82 -21.26 -14.11
N ASN A 115 -1.78 -21.79 -13.45
CA ASN A 115 -0.76 -22.67 -14.06
C ASN A 115 -0.06 -22.08 -15.29
N ILE A 116 0.30 -20.78 -15.26
CA ILE A 116 1.15 -20.17 -16.27
C ILE A 116 2.53 -20.87 -16.25
N PRO A 117 3.07 -21.37 -17.37
CA PRO A 117 4.39 -22.01 -17.39
C PRO A 117 5.51 -21.06 -16.91
N GLN A 118 6.53 -21.58 -16.23
CA GLN A 118 7.59 -20.77 -15.63
C GLN A 118 8.34 -19.91 -16.67
N GLU A 119 8.54 -20.45 -17.87
CA GLU A 119 9.15 -19.79 -19.02
C GLU A 119 8.33 -18.61 -19.56
N GLU A 120 7.02 -18.58 -19.30
CA GLU A 120 6.15 -17.45 -19.64
C GLU A 120 6.17 -16.37 -18.56
N ARG A 121 6.77 -16.63 -17.39
CA ARG A 121 6.78 -15.69 -16.24
C ARG A 121 7.95 -14.69 -16.24
N ASP A 122 8.77 -14.67 -17.30
CA ASP A 122 10.00 -13.86 -17.39
C ASP A 122 9.80 -12.35 -17.20
N ILE A 123 8.60 -11.83 -17.46
CA ILE A 123 8.29 -10.41 -17.27
C ILE A 123 8.12 -10.02 -15.79
N LEU A 124 7.88 -10.98 -14.89
CA LEU A 124 7.70 -10.71 -13.46
C LEU A 124 9.01 -10.25 -12.82
N ASP A 125 10.16 -10.73 -13.30
CA ASP A 125 11.50 -10.29 -12.87
C ASP A 125 11.80 -8.81 -13.19
N ARG A 126 10.93 -8.17 -13.98
CA ARG A 126 11.07 -6.76 -14.38
C ARG A 126 10.35 -5.81 -13.42
N PHE A 127 9.55 -6.33 -12.49
CA PHE A 127 8.82 -5.53 -11.52
C PHE A 127 9.75 -4.92 -10.49
N VAL A 128 9.56 -3.63 -10.20
CA VAL A 128 10.37 -2.87 -9.25
C VAL A 128 9.45 -1.93 -8.48
N ASP A 129 9.37 -2.11 -7.16
CA ASP A 129 8.72 -1.13 -6.29
C ASP A 129 9.55 0.16 -6.30
N ILE A 130 8.97 1.23 -6.84
CA ILE A 130 9.63 2.54 -6.95
C ILE A 130 9.29 3.45 -5.76
N ALA A 131 8.26 3.11 -4.97
CA ALA A 131 7.72 3.99 -3.95
C ALA A 131 8.77 4.43 -2.92
N PRO A 132 9.68 3.57 -2.41
CA PRO A 132 10.72 4.00 -1.47
C PRO A 132 11.66 5.08 -2.02
N ASP A 133 12.15 4.92 -3.26
CA ASP A 133 13.06 5.89 -3.92
C ASP A 133 12.36 7.24 -4.11
N ILE A 134 11.11 7.21 -4.56
CA ILE A 134 10.33 8.43 -4.83
C ILE A 134 9.96 9.15 -3.54
N CYS A 135 9.44 8.42 -2.54
CA CYS A 135 9.08 8.96 -1.23
C CYS A 135 10.29 9.61 -0.53
N SER A 136 11.46 8.97 -0.62
CA SER A 136 12.72 9.55 -0.12
C SER A 136 13.05 10.87 -0.81
N LYS A 137 12.92 10.96 -2.15
CA LYS A 137 13.15 12.19 -2.92
C LYS A 137 12.12 13.29 -2.62
N LEU A 138 10.89 12.92 -2.28
CA LEU A 138 9.84 13.85 -1.83
C LEU A 138 10.07 14.33 -0.39
N GLY A 139 10.95 13.66 0.37
CA GLY A 139 11.27 14.01 1.76
C GLY A 139 10.29 13.45 2.80
N THR A 140 9.54 12.39 2.46
CA THR A 140 8.68 11.70 3.42
C THR A 140 9.51 10.76 4.29
N LYS A 141 9.07 10.50 5.54
CA LYS A 141 9.81 9.59 6.45
C LYS A 141 9.59 8.12 6.11
N SER A 142 8.45 7.81 5.52
CA SER A 142 8.02 6.48 5.11
C SER A 142 7.39 6.51 3.72
N VAL A 143 7.21 5.34 3.12
CA VAL A 143 6.38 5.21 1.92
C VAL A 143 4.96 5.67 2.24
N THR A 144 4.43 6.58 1.43
CA THR A 144 3.06 7.09 1.56
C THR A 144 2.18 6.56 0.43
N SER A 145 0.87 6.79 0.52
CA SER A 145 -0.08 6.40 -0.54
C SER A 145 0.14 7.19 -1.83
N VAL A 146 -0.30 6.62 -2.96
CA VAL A 146 -0.37 7.33 -4.26
C VAL A 146 -1.13 8.65 -4.10
N GLU A 147 -2.22 8.66 -3.35
CA GLU A 147 -3.02 9.88 -3.09
C GLU A 147 -2.19 11.00 -2.45
N ASN A 148 -1.45 10.69 -1.38
CA ASN A 148 -0.63 11.68 -0.69
C ASN A 148 0.54 12.14 -1.56
N ALA A 149 1.17 11.23 -2.29
CA ALA A 149 2.24 11.57 -3.22
C ALA A 149 1.74 12.45 -4.38
N SER A 150 0.54 12.16 -4.91
CA SER A 150 -0.16 12.98 -5.91
C SER A 150 -0.49 14.36 -5.37
N PHE A 151 -0.92 14.47 -4.11
CA PHE A 151 -1.12 15.76 -3.46
C PHE A 151 0.18 16.58 -3.43
N ILE A 152 1.30 15.99 -2.98
CA ILE A 152 2.60 16.65 -2.93
C ILE A 152 3.06 17.08 -4.33
N CYS A 153 2.89 16.23 -5.33
CA CYS A 153 3.29 16.48 -6.71
C CYS A 153 2.33 17.39 -7.49
N ASN A 154 1.18 17.74 -6.91
CA ASN A 154 0.11 18.48 -7.57
C ASN A 154 -0.36 17.80 -8.88
N CYS A 155 -0.50 16.48 -8.83
CA CYS A 155 -1.03 15.67 -9.92
C CYS A 155 -2.53 15.93 -10.12
N SER A 156 -3.03 15.56 -11.29
CA SER A 156 -4.47 15.67 -11.58
C SER A 156 -5.27 14.69 -10.72
N LYS A 157 -6.49 15.08 -10.31
CA LYS A 157 -7.38 14.15 -9.61
C LYS A 157 -7.89 13.11 -10.62
N ARG A 158 -7.82 11.84 -10.23
CA ARG A 158 -8.23 10.67 -11.02
C ARG A 158 -9.11 9.75 -10.20
N ASP A 159 -9.77 8.81 -10.89
CA ASP A 159 -10.54 7.79 -10.21
C ASP A 159 -9.58 6.80 -9.56
N ARG A 160 -9.72 6.61 -8.25
CA ARG A 160 -8.90 5.67 -7.50
C ARG A 160 -9.44 4.26 -7.68
N HIS A 161 -8.56 3.29 -7.53
CA HIS A 161 -8.86 1.88 -7.69
C HIS A 161 -9.27 1.52 -9.13
N ASN A 162 -8.67 2.24 -10.06
CA ASN A 162 -8.73 1.99 -11.49
C ASN A 162 -7.29 1.86 -11.98
N ALA A 163 -6.93 0.66 -12.47
CA ALA A 163 -5.53 0.34 -12.73
C ALA A 163 -4.88 1.33 -13.70
N LEU A 164 -5.61 1.81 -14.72
CA LEU A 164 -5.04 2.76 -15.67
C LEU A 164 -4.81 4.14 -15.02
N ASP A 165 -5.80 4.66 -14.31
CA ASP A 165 -5.70 5.97 -13.66
C ASP A 165 -4.65 5.99 -12.54
N ASP A 166 -4.50 4.89 -11.79
CA ASP A 166 -3.46 4.74 -10.78
C ASP A 166 -2.07 4.58 -11.41
N ALA A 167 -1.94 3.86 -12.53
CA ALA A 167 -0.71 3.83 -13.31
C ALA A 167 -0.34 5.23 -13.87
N ILE A 168 -1.32 6.04 -14.28
CA ILE A 168 -1.07 7.43 -14.72
C ILE A 168 -0.62 8.28 -13.54
N SER A 169 -1.30 8.17 -12.40
CA SER A 169 -0.91 8.89 -11.18
C SER A 169 0.52 8.56 -10.77
N LEU A 170 0.88 7.28 -10.79
CA LEU A 170 2.24 6.81 -10.55
C LEU A 170 3.25 7.46 -11.52
N HIS A 171 2.95 7.49 -12.82
CA HIS A 171 3.82 8.17 -13.80
C HIS A 171 3.97 9.67 -13.48
N GLU A 172 2.87 10.38 -13.22
CA GLU A 172 2.87 11.81 -12.93
C GLU A 172 3.70 12.14 -11.67
N ILE A 173 3.54 11.35 -10.60
CA ILE A 173 4.33 11.47 -9.37
C ILE A 173 5.82 11.30 -9.67
N VAL A 174 6.18 10.23 -10.37
CA VAL A 174 7.59 9.90 -10.67
C VAL A 174 8.20 10.99 -11.56
N TYR A 175 7.47 11.43 -12.58
CA TYR A 175 7.89 12.48 -13.50
C TYR A 175 8.13 13.80 -12.77
N ALA A 176 7.17 14.26 -11.96
CA ALA A 176 7.31 15.49 -11.17
C ALA A 176 8.47 15.40 -10.18
N THR A 177 8.64 14.25 -9.52
CA THR A 177 9.73 14.03 -8.56
C THR A 177 11.10 14.07 -9.23
N GLU A 178 11.26 13.36 -10.35
CA GLU A 178 12.53 13.28 -11.09
C GLU A 178 12.93 14.60 -11.76
N LEU A 179 11.96 15.44 -12.09
CA LEU A 179 12.19 16.81 -12.56
C LEU A 179 12.32 17.83 -11.41
N LYS A 180 12.15 17.41 -10.15
CA LYS A 180 12.11 18.29 -8.97
C LYS A 180 11.02 19.37 -9.08
N GLN A 181 9.91 19.05 -9.74
CA GLN A 181 8.74 19.91 -10.01
C GLN A 181 7.56 19.57 -9.08
N PHE A 182 7.83 19.19 -7.82
CA PHE A 182 6.80 18.95 -6.81
C PHE A 182 6.66 20.14 -5.85
N ASN A 183 5.52 20.23 -5.18
CA ASN A 183 5.23 21.35 -4.28
C ASN A 183 5.88 21.13 -2.90
N ARG A 184 6.99 21.84 -2.65
CA ARG A 184 7.73 21.76 -1.38
C ARG A 184 6.92 22.17 -0.16
N GLN A 185 5.99 23.12 -0.31
CA GLN A 185 5.12 23.53 0.79
C GLN A 185 4.18 22.40 1.17
N ARG A 186 3.60 21.70 0.18
CA ARG A 186 2.77 20.51 0.43
C ARG A 186 3.57 19.36 1.02
N ALA A 187 4.82 19.15 0.58
CA ALA A 187 5.71 18.17 1.19
C ALA A 187 5.94 18.47 2.68
N LYS A 188 6.16 19.75 3.03
CA LYS A 188 6.30 20.19 4.43
C LYS A 188 5.01 19.96 5.24
N GLN A 189 3.86 20.34 4.69
CA GLN A 189 2.56 20.11 5.33
C GLN A 189 2.29 18.61 5.56
N PHE A 190 2.63 17.77 4.59
CA PHE A 190 2.51 16.33 4.73
C PHE A 190 3.47 15.79 5.81
N HIS A 191 4.69 16.30 5.89
CA HIS A 191 5.65 15.94 6.94
C HIS A 191 5.14 16.29 8.35
N GLU A 192 4.56 17.47 8.52
CA GLU A 192 3.94 17.90 9.78
C GLU A 192 2.75 17.00 10.15
N PHE A 193 1.91 16.66 9.16
CA PHE A 193 0.83 15.68 9.33
C PHE A 193 1.35 14.29 9.75
N GLU A 194 2.40 13.77 9.11
CA GLU A 194 3.00 12.48 9.48
C GLU A 194 3.49 12.47 10.93
N TYR A 195 4.09 13.59 11.38
CA TYR A 195 4.53 13.75 12.75
C TYR A 195 3.36 13.66 13.75
N HIS A 196 2.33 14.48 13.54
CA HIS A 196 1.15 14.48 14.41
C HIS A 196 0.40 13.14 14.41
N ARG A 197 0.30 12.48 13.25
CA ARG A 197 -0.30 11.15 13.13
C ARG A 197 0.49 10.12 13.96
N ASN A 198 1.81 10.16 13.91
CA ASN A 198 2.65 9.20 14.64
C ASN A 198 2.61 9.42 16.15
N ASP A 199 2.60 10.68 16.61
CA ASP A 199 2.39 11.03 18.02
C ASP A 199 1.05 10.46 18.52
N PHE A 200 -0.02 10.66 17.74
CA PHE A 200 -1.34 10.14 18.07
C PHE A 200 -1.37 8.61 18.14
N LEU A 201 -0.75 7.91 17.18
CA LEU A 201 -0.70 6.45 17.17
C LEU A 201 0.11 5.89 18.36
N ALA A 202 1.24 6.53 18.70
CA ALA A 202 2.04 6.15 19.85
C ALA A 202 1.27 6.35 21.17
N ALA A 203 0.60 7.49 21.32
CA ALA A 203 -0.26 7.75 22.48
C ALA A 203 -1.39 6.73 22.59
N LYS A 204 -2.07 6.41 21.48
CA LYS A 204 -3.12 5.40 21.44
C LYS A 204 -2.60 4.03 21.88
N GLN A 205 -1.46 3.59 21.36
CA GLN A 205 -0.87 2.29 21.72
C GLN A 205 -0.49 2.23 23.21
N LEU A 206 0.06 3.32 23.75
CA LEU A 206 0.33 3.44 25.19
C LEU A 206 -0.96 3.31 26.01
N MET A 207 -2.02 4.06 25.64
CA MET A 207 -3.31 4.00 26.33
C MET A 207 -3.91 2.59 26.33
N GLU A 208 -3.85 1.88 25.20
CA GLU A 208 -4.33 0.50 25.09
C GLU A 208 -3.54 -0.45 26.01
N SER A 209 -2.22 -0.28 26.09
CA SER A 209 -1.36 -1.06 27.00
C SER A 209 -1.66 -0.76 28.47
N LEU A 210 -1.79 0.50 28.87
CA LEU A 210 -2.13 0.88 30.25
C LEU A 210 -3.48 0.30 30.68
N LYS A 211 -4.48 0.34 29.78
CA LYS A 211 -5.79 -0.24 30.03
C LYS A 211 -5.73 -1.76 30.24
N LEU A 212 -4.92 -2.48 29.48
CA LEU A 212 -4.70 -3.93 29.66
C LEU A 212 -4.10 -4.25 31.04
N HIS A 213 -3.26 -3.37 31.56
CA HIS A 213 -2.65 -3.51 32.89
C HIS A 213 -3.47 -2.88 34.02
N GLY A 214 -4.69 -2.40 33.75
CA GLY A 214 -5.54 -1.76 34.76
C GLY A 214 -4.96 -0.47 35.34
N THR A 215 -4.02 0.17 34.63
CA THR A 215 -3.38 1.42 35.08
C THR A 215 -4.23 2.62 34.69
N ASP A 216 -4.56 3.49 35.67
CA ASP A 216 -5.20 4.77 35.40
C ASP A 216 -4.17 5.75 34.81
N ILE A 217 -4.47 6.27 33.62
CA ILE A 217 -3.55 7.15 32.90
C ILE A 217 -3.40 8.51 33.58
N ASN A 218 -4.43 9.04 34.21
CA ASN A 218 -4.37 10.33 34.89
C ASN A 218 -3.52 10.23 36.14
N GLU A 219 -3.69 9.15 36.91
CA GLU A 219 -2.85 8.86 38.07
C GLU A 219 -1.38 8.68 37.67
N LEU A 220 -1.12 7.91 36.62
CA LEU A 220 0.24 7.71 36.11
C LEU A 220 0.89 9.04 35.66
N ILE A 221 0.14 9.88 34.94
CA ILE A 221 0.62 11.20 34.50
C ILE A 221 0.91 12.10 35.71
N GLU A 222 0.05 12.10 36.73
CA GLU A 222 0.26 12.89 37.94
C GLU A 222 1.53 12.46 38.67
N ARG A 223 1.73 11.16 38.87
CA ARG A 223 2.94 10.57 39.48
C ARG A 223 4.21 10.97 38.72
N ILE A 224 4.19 10.86 37.38
CA ILE A 224 5.31 11.26 36.53
C ILE A 224 5.59 12.78 36.64
N ASN A 225 4.55 13.61 36.59
CA ASN A 225 4.69 15.06 36.67
C ASN A 225 5.20 15.52 38.05
N ASN A 226 4.89 14.78 39.10
CA ASN A 226 5.42 15.00 40.45
C ASN A 226 6.87 14.51 40.61
N GLY A 227 7.49 13.99 39.54
CA GLY A 227 8.87 13.51 39.55
C GLY A 227 9.05 12.18 40.29
N GLU A 228 7.97 11.43 40.50
CA GLU A 228 8.03 10.11 41.13
C GLU A 228 8.92 9.19 40.28
N LYS A 229 9.91 8.58 40.93
CA LYS A 229 10.75 7.56 40.31
C LYS A 229 10.15 6.20 40.62
N PHE A 230 10.07 5.34 39.60
CA PHE A 230 9.69 3.96 39.84
C PHE A 230 10.71 3.33 40.80
N PRO A 231 10.28 2.80 41.94
CA PRO A 231 11.18 2.27 42.94
C PRO A 231 11.96 1.07 42.37
N SER A 232 13.16 0.86 42.87
CA SER A 232 13.85 -0.42 42.66
C SER A 232 13.02 -1.56 43.24
N PHE A 233 13.27 -2.78 42.77
CA PHE A 233 12.55 -3.96 43.25
C PHE A 233 12.60 -4.11 44.77
N PHE A 234 13.76 -3.83 45.39
CA PHE A 234 13.91 -3.93 46.85
C PHE A 234 13.18 -2.82 47.60
N GLU A 235 13.19 -1.58 47.09
CA GLU A 235 12.41 -0.47 47.67
C GLU A 235 10.91 -0.75 47.61
N TYR A 236 10.43 -1.31 46.50
CA TYR A 236 9.03 -1.71 46.33
C TYR A 236 8.61 -2.80 47.32
N LEU A 237 9.47 -3.79 47.58
CA LEU A 237 9.19 -4.83 48.58
C LEU A 237 9.14 -4.24 50.00
N SER A 238 10.08 -3.37 50.37
CA SER A 238 10.10 -2.74 51.69
C SER A 238 8.85 -1.87 51.96
N GLN A 239 8.38 -1.13 50.95
CA GLN A 239 7.17 -0.31 51.07
C GLN A 239 5.90 -1.15 51.31
N ASN A 240 5.80 -2.32 50.67
CA ASN A 240 4.66 -3.24 50.83
C ASN A 240 4.64 -3.96 52.19
N ASP A 241 5.80 -4.20 52.80
CA ASP A 241 5.89 -4.79 54.14
C ASP A 241 5.50 -3.81 55.25
N GLU A 242 5.73 -2.50 55.05
CA GLU A 242 5.30 -1.45 55.98
C GLU A 242 3.79 -1.20 55.94
N THR A 243 3.16 -1.24 54.75
CA THR A 243 1.70 -1.08 54.61
C THR A 243 0.93 -2.22 55.28
N LYS A 244 1.41 -3.47 55.14
CA LYS A 244 0.81 -4.64 55.80
C LYS A 244 0.87 -4.58 57.33
N LYS A 245 1.89 -3.92 57.90
CA LYS A 245 2.01 -3.72 59.36
C LYS A 245 1.08 -2.64 59.90
N GLN A 246 0.67 -1.67 59.08
CA GLN A 246 -0.30 -0.64 59.48
C GLN A 246 -1.75 -1.11 59.40
N GLU A 247 -2.08 -2.06 58.53
CA GLU A 247 -3.44 -2.63 58.43
C GLU A 247 -3.73 -3.74 59.46
N SER A 248 -2.71 -4.22 60.17
CA SER A 248 -2.81 -5.29 61.17
C SER A 248 -2.75 -4.81 62.63
N ALA A 249 -2.83 -3.50 62.85
CA ALA A 249 -2.92 -2.83 64.15
C ALA A 249 -4.28 -2.12 64.30
#